data_AF-A0A3M1Z5N7-F1
#
_entry.id   AF-A0A3M1Z5N7-F1
#
_cell.length_a   1.000
_cell.length_b   1.000
_cell.length_c   1.000
_cell.angle_alpha   90.00
_cell.angle_beta   90.00
_cell.angle_gamma   90.00
#
_symmetry.space_group_name_H-M   'P 1'
#
loop_
_entity.id
_entity.type
_entity.pdbx_description
1 polymer ?
#
loop_
_entity_poly.entity_id
_entity_poly.type
_entity_poly.pdbx_seq_one_letter_code
_entity_poly.pdbx_strand_id
1 'polypeptide(L)'
;MNKTVTKTGLGGILTFHILPYRTVKGDADAMGMAEQIKKITGRDDGWFPLHYSQRLAYTEDIEFEWADNIPDYFKLFETWWDMVKEGVSPAECYMFYIDNVPNQITYEWQEALNDAHKIWKPPSEQMPDEEAEKN
;
A
#
# COMPACT_ATOMS: atom_id res chain seq x y z
N MET A 1 -16.98 -6.93 -8.28
CA MET A 1 -16.50 -6.16 -7.12
C MET A 1 -15.50 -7.03 -6.38
N ASN A 2 -14.23 -6.61 -6.37
CA ASN A 2 -13.20 -7.29 -5.59
C ASN A 2 -13.47 -6.99 -4.12
N LYS A 3 -13.52 -8.02 -3.28
CA LYS A 3 -13.83 -7.84 -1.85
C LYS A 3 -12.59 -7.33 -1.15
N THR A 4 -12.55 -6.06 -0.80
CA THR A 4 -11.53 -5.49 0.08
C THR A 4 -11.50 -6.21 1.42
N VAL A 5 -10.31 -6.41 1.98
CA VAL A 5 -10.11 -6.95 3.33
C VAL A 5 -9.78 -5.80 4.26
N THR A 6 -10.60 -5.68 5.31
CA THR A 6 -10.41 -4.68 6.36
C THR A 6 -9.52 -5.26 7.47
N LYS A 7 -8.48 -4.53 7.83
CA LYS A 7 -7.53 -4.89 8.92
C LYS A 7 -7.32 -3.71 9.84
N THR A 8 -7.65 -3.89 11.10
CA THR A 8 -7.42 -2.88 12.14
C THR A 8 -6.05 -3.08 12.78
N GLY A 9 -5.25 -2.00 12.85
CA GLY A 9 -3.93 -1.93 13.48
C GLY A 9 -3.89 -0.99 14.68
N LEU A 10 -2.73 -0.92 15.35
CA LEU A 10 -2.41 0.02 16.44
C LEU A 10 -3.47 0.11 17.55
N GLY A 11 -4.00 -1.04 18.00
CA GLY A 11 -4.96 -1.07 19.09
C GLY A 11 -6.34 -0.50 18.76
N GLY A 12 -6.70 -0.40 17.48
CA GLY A 12 -8.04 0.03 17.06
C GLY A 12 -8.08 1.32 16.24
N ILE A 13 -6.99 2.09 16.22
CA ILE A 13 -7.00 3.48 15.74
C ILE A 13 -6.72 3.63 14.23
N LEU A 14 -6.23 2.58 13.58
CA LEU A 14 -6.03 2.54 12.13
C LEU A 14 -6.81 1.38 11.55
N THR A 15 -7.50 1.61 10.45
CA THR A 15 -8.13 0.54 9.69
C THR A 15 -7.68 0.61 8.23
N PHE A 16 -6.97 -0.43 7.79
CA PHE A 16 -6.50 -0.57 6.42
C PHE A 16 -7.52 -1.33 5.57
N HIS A 17 -7.83 -0.78 4.40
CA HIS A 17 -8.66 -1.40 3.38
C HIS A 17 -7.77 -1.91 2.25
N ILE A 18 -7.55 -3.22 2.22
CA ILE A 18 -6.50 -3.85 1.41
C ILE A 18 -7.10 -4.75 0.34
N LEU A 19 -6.55 -4.71 -0.87
CA LEU A 19 -6.83 -5.69 -1.91
C LEU A 19 -6.36 -7.08 -1.46
N PRO A 20 -7.20 -8.12 -1.43
CA PRO A 20 -6.82 -9.42 -0.86
C PRO A 20 -5.88 -10.26 -1.72
N TYR A 21 -5.51 -9.81 -2.91
CA TYR A 21 -4.69 -10.58 -3.83
C TYR A 21 -3.69 -9.67 -4.56
N ARG A 22 -2.55 -10.28 -4.90
CA ARG A 22 -1.54 -9.66 -5.76
C ARG A 22 -1.87 -9.88 -7.24
N THR A 23 -1.45 -8.93 -8.05
CA THR A 23 -1.57 -8.98 -9.51
C THR A 23 -0.26 -8.58 -10.14
N VAL A 24 0.05 -9.13 -11.32
CA VAL A 24 1.24 -8.76 -12.09
C VAL A 24 1.28 -7.25 -12.34
N LYS A 25 0.13 -6.64 -12.68
CA LYS A 25 0.02 -5.20 -12.88
C LYS A 25 0.37 -4.41 -11.60
N GLY A 26 -0.20 -4.77 -10.45
CA GLY A 26 0.06 -4.06 -9.19
C GLY A 26 1.53 -4.13 -8.77
N ASP A 27 2.18 -5.29 -8.98
CA ASP A 27 3.61 -5.44 -8.72
C ASP A 27 4.47 -4.61 -9.69
N ALA A 28 4.09 -4.56 -10.97
CA ALA A 28 4.76 -3.72 -11.96
C ALA A 28 4.61 -2.23 -11.65
N ASP A 29 3.42 -1.78 -11.23
CA ASP A 29 3.16 -0.40 -10.80
C ASP A 29 4.02 -0.05 -9.57
N ALA A 30 4.11 -0.96 -8.59
CA ALA A 30 4.94 -0.78 -7.40
C ALA A 30 6.45 -0.70 -7.74
N MET A 31 6.92 -1.53 -8.65
CA MET A 31 8.31 -1.47 -9.15
C MET A 31 8.59 -0.14 -9.86
N GLY A 32 7.71 0.28 -10.77
CA GLY A 32 7.86 1.55 -11.49
C GLY A 32 7.88 2.76 -10.54
N MET A 33 7.03 2.75 -9.51
CA MET A 33 7.04 3.79 -8.47
C MET A 33 8.35 3.78 -7.67
N ALA A 34 8.85 2.60 -7.27
CA ALA A 34 10.10 2.49 -6.54
C ALA A 34 11.31 3.02 -7.34
N GLU A 35 11.35 2.71 -8.64
CA GLU A 35 12.37 3.25 -9.55
C GLU A 35 12.28 4.78 -9.68
N GLN A 36 11.05 5.32 -9.79
CA GLN A 36 10.84 6.76 -9.85
C GLN A 36 11.29 7.46 -8.56
N ILE A 37 10.95 6.91 -7.40
CA ILE A 37 11.40 7.41 -6.09
C ILE A 37 12.93 7.46 -6.05
N LYS A 38 13.60 6.35 -6.40
CA LYS A 38 15.06 6.28 -6.41
C LYS A 38 15.68 7.29 -7.36
N LYS A 39 15.11 7.44 -8.57
CA LYS A 39 15.60 8.38 -9.58
C LYS A 39 15.49 9.84 -9.14
N ILE A 40 14.39 10.23 -8.48
CA ILE A 40 14.14 11.63 -8.09
C ILE A 40 14.88 11.99 -6.80
N THR A 41 14.83 11.12 -5.79
CA THR A 41 15.41 11.39 -4.47
C THR A 41 16.90 11.11 -4.40
N GLY A 42 17.43 10.26 -5.28
CA GLY A 42 18.83 9.81 -5.26
C GLY A 42 19.16 8.89 -4.07
N ARG A 43 18.17 8.50 -3.26
CA ARG A 43 18.37 7.67 -2.07
C ARG A 43 18.59 6.21 -2.43
N ASP A 44 19.46 5.54 -1.67
CA ASP A 44 19.70 4.10 -1.78
C ASP A 44 19.29 3.39 -0.48
N ASP A 45 17.97 3.31 -0.26
CA ASP A 45 17.37 2.67 0.92
C ASP A 45 17.15 1.15 0.72
N GLY A 46 17.92 0.53 -0.19
CA GLY A 46 17.80 -0.89 -0.53
C GLY A 46 16.42 -1.26 -1.06
N TRP A 47 15.77 -2.26 -0.43
CA TRP A 47 14.45 -2.76 -0.82
C TRP A 47 13.29 -1.95 -0.24
N PHE A 48 13.56 -0.95 0.61
CA PHE A 48 12.52 -0.20 1.31
C PHE A 48 11.56 0.55 0.36
N PRO A 49 12.03 1.22 -0.71
CA PRO A 49 11.12 1.87 -1.66
C PRO A 49 10.17 0.88 -2.33
N LEU A 50 10.63 -0.34 -2.63
CA LEU A 50 9.76 -1.37 -3.21
C LEU A 50 8.67 -1.79 -2.23
N HIS A 51 9.01 -2.07 -0.98
CA HIS A 51 8.02 -2.44 0.03
C HIS A 51 7.03 -1.30 0.31
N TYR A 52 7.50 -0.06 0.35
CA TYR A 52 6.64 1.12 0.43
C TYR A 52 5.66 1.19 -0.75
N SER A 53 6.16 1.09 -1.97
CA SER A 53 5.33 1.15 -3.18
C SER A 53 4.34 -0.01 -3.26
N GLN A 54 4.70 -1.21 -2.80
CA GLN A 54 3.79 -2.35 -2.73
C GLN A 54 2.64 -2.10 -1.75
N ARG A 55 2.94 -1.55 -0.57
CA ARG A 55 1.92 -1.19 0.40
C ARG A 55 0.93 -0.18 -0.18
N LEU A 56 1.41 0.83 -0.91
CA LEU A 56 0.55 1.76 -1.62
C LEU A 56 -0.28 1.10 -2.72
N ALA A 57 0.33 0.29 -3.58
CA ALA A 57 -0.35 -0.32 -4.72
C ALA A 57 -1.52 -1.25 -4.32
N TYR A 58 -1.49 -1.79 -3.09
CA TYR A 58 -2.49 -2.74 -2.60
C TYR A 58 -3.36 -2.22 -1.46
N THR A 59 -3.18 -0.97 -1.03
CA THR A 59 -4.05 -0.33 -0.03
C THR A 59 -4.99 0.63 -0.74
N GLU A 60 -6.28 0.34 -0.68
CA GLU A 60 -7.32 1.18 -1.29
C GLU A 60 -7.62 2.40 -0.42
N ASP A 61 -7.68 2.22 0.90
CA ASP A 61 -7.91 3.29 1.85
C ASP A 61 -7.33 2.99 3.23
N ILE A 62 -7.16 4.05 4.02
CA ILE A 62 -6.79 4.00 5.44
C ILE A 62 -7.74 4.92 6.20
N GLU A 63 -8.47 4.34 7.14
CA GLU A 63 -9.32 5.07 8.08
C GLU A 63 -8.56 5.32 9.38
N PHE A 64 -8.80 6.50 9.95
CA PHE A 64 -8.13 6.99 11.16
C PHE A 64 -9.17 7.27 12.24
N GLU A 65 -9.05 6.58 13.37
CA GLU A 65 -9.90 6.76 14.55
C GLU A 65 -9.03 7.21 15.73
N TRP A 66 -8.75 8.51 15.78
CA TRP A 66 -7.88 9.08 16.80
C TRP A 66 -8.56 9.19 18.15
N ALA A 67 -7.96 8.57 19.17
CA ALA A 67 -8.29 8.83 20.57
C ALA A 67 -7.74 10.21 21.02
N ASP A 68 -8.40 10.85 21.99
CA ASP A 68 -8.06 12.19 22.49
C ASP A 68 -6.60 12.33 22.98
N ASN A 69 -5.98 11.23 23.39
CA ASN A 69 -4.62 11.19 23.94
C ASN A 69 -3.58 10.60 22.98
N ILE A 70 -3.90 10.47 21.68
CA ILE A 70 -2.95 9.91 20.72
C ILE A 70 -1.78 10.88 20.48
N PRO A 71 -0.52 10.41 20.49
CA PRO A 71 0.62 11.24 20.12
C PRO A 71 0.50 11.84 18.71
N ASP A 72 0.90 13.10 18.54
CA ASP A 72 0.74 13.82 17.27
C ASP A 72 1.51 13.20 16.10
N TYR A 73 2.59 12.44 16.36
CA TYR A 73 3.30 11.74 15.30
C TYR A 73 2.44 10.67 14.60
N PHE A 74 1.39 10.15 15.25
CA PHE A 74 0.44 9.26 14.58
C PHE A 74 -0.41 10.01 13.56
N LYS A 75 -0.76 11.28 13.84
CA LYS A 75 -1.50 12.13 12.90
C LYS A 75 -0.66 12.52 11.67
N LEU A 76 0.67 12.50 11.78
CA LEU A 76 1.54 12.65 10.60
C LEU A 76 1.32 11.52 9.59
N PHE A 77 0.88 10.33 10.03
CA PHE A 77 0.53 9.26 9.10
C PHE A 77 -0.75 9.57 8.33
N GLU A 78 -1.74 10.20 8.95
CA GLU A 78 -2.93 10.72 8.25
C GLU A 78 -2.56 11.83 7.27
N THR A 79 -1.73 12.79 7.69
CA THR A 79 -1.22 13.84 6.80
C THR A 79 -0.52 13.25 5.58
N TRP A 80 0.33 12.24 5.78
CA TRP A 80 0.97 11.52 4.69
C TRP A 80 -0.05 10.82 3.77
N TRP A 81 -1.08 10.17 4.34
CA TRP A 81 -2.10 9.50 3.53
C TRP A 81 -2.93 10.50 2.71
N ASP A 82 -3.22 11.67 3.26
CA ASP A 82 -3.87 12.75 2.52
C ASP A 82 -3.01 13.23 1.35
N MET A 83 -1.68 13.39 1.52
CA MET A 83 -0.78 13.69 0.41
C MET A 83 -0.87 12.64 -0.71
N VAL A 84 -0.94 11.36 -0.35
CA VAL A 84 -1.10 10.26 -1.32
C VAL A 84 -2.43 10.38 -2.07
N LYS A 85 -3.55 10.59 -1.36
CA LYS A 85 -4.89 10.73 -1.96
C LYS A 85 -5.01 11.98 -2.84
N GLU A 86 -4.35 13.07 -2.48
CA GLU A 86 -4.30 14.31 -3.25
C GLU A 86 -3.42 14.21 -4.51
N GLY A 87 -2.67 13.12 -4.66
CA GLY A 87 -1.82 12.89 -5.82
C GLY A 87 -0.51 13.69 -5.78
N VAL A 88 -0.02 14.03 -4.59
CA VAL A 88 1.33 14.57 -4.41
C VAL A 88 2.35 13.58 -4.97
N SER A 89 3.49 14.08 -5.45
CA SER A 89 4.43 13.22 -6.19
C SER A 89 4.93 12.05 -5.33
N PRO A 90 5.14 10.85 -5.90
CA PRO A 90 5.59 9.69 -5.13
C PRO A 90 6.88 9.93 -4.35
N ALA A 91 7.79 10.75 -4.90
CA ALA A 91 9.04 11.11 -4.25
C ALA A 91 8.83 12.02 -3.03
N GLU A 92 7.95 13.02 -3.12
CA GLU A 92 7.63 13.89 -1.98
C GLU A 92 6.89 13.13 -0.88
N CYS A 93 5.89 12.30 -1.24
CA CYS A 93 5.21 11.42 -0.30
C CYS A 93 6.19 10.47 0.39
N TYR A 94 7.13 9.89 -0.36
CA TYR A 94 8.15 9.01 0.20
C TYR A 94 9.06 9.74 1.17
N MET A 95 9.58 10.92 0.81
CA MET A 95 10.45 11.71 1.70
C MET A 95 9.72 12.12 2.99
N PHE A 96 8.47 12.56 2.89
CA PHE A 96 7.66 12.84 4.08
C PHE A 96 7.50 11.58 4.94
N TYR A 97 7.20 10.45 4.31
CA TYR A 97 7.01 9.17 5.01
C TYR A 97 8.23 8.76 5.82
N ILE A 98 9.42 8.74 5.21
CA ILE A 98 10.62 8.27 5.89
C ILE A 98 11.01 9.16 7.07
N ASP A 99 10.74 10.46 6.97
CA ASP A 99 11.16 11.45 7.97
C ASP A 99 10.18 11.52 9.15
N ASN A 100 8.91 11.13 8.95
CA ASN A 100 7.84 11.40 9.91
C ASN A 100 7.08 10.16 10.41
N VAL A 101 7.04 9.07 9.63
CA VAL A 101 6.21 7.90 9.96
C VAL A 101 7.04 6.86 10.73
N PRO A 102 6.66 6.51 11.97
CA PRO A 102 7.40 5.52 12.75
C PRO A 102 7.42 4.14 12.10
N ASN A 103 8.56 3.45 12.21
CA ASN A 103 8.73 2.08 11.72
C ASN A 103 7.68 1.09 12.25
N GLN A 104 7.13 1.31 13.44
CA GLN A 104 6.06 0.47 14.00
C GLN A 104 4.83 0.45 13.08
N ILE A 105 4.39 1.61 12.58
CA ILE A 105 3.26 1.71 11.65
C ILE A 105 3.59 0.97 10.36
N THR A 106 4.82 1.12 9.88
CA THR A 106 5.33 0.42 8.69
C THR A 106 5.24 -1.10 8.82
N TYR A 107 5.63 -1.64 9.98
CA TYR A 107 5.59 -3.08 10.23
C TYR A 107 4.15 -3.61 10.30
N GLU A 108 3.28 -2.95 11.05
CA GLU A 108 1.88 -3.39 11.17
C GLU A 108 1.13 -3.31 9.84
N TRP A 109 1.39 -2.28 9.04
CA TRP A 109 0.82 -2.18 7.70
C TRP A 109 1.32 -3.32 6.79
N GLN A 110 2.61 -3.66 6.88
CA GLN A 110 3.16 -4.79 6.13
C GLN A 110 2.57 -6.14 6.59
N GLU A 111 2.37 -6.33 7.89
CA GLU A 111 1.73 -7.53 8.44
C GLU A 111 0.27 -7.63 7.97
N ALA A 112 -0.49 -6.53 8.02
CA ALA A 112 -1.86 -6.47 7.51
C ALA A 112 -1.93 -6.83 6.01
N LEU A 113 -0.99 -6.32 5.22
CA LEU A 113 -0.88 -6.62 3.80
C LEU A 113 -0.55 -8.10 3.55
N ASN A 114 0.45 -8.63 4.26
CA ASN A 114 0.84 -10.04 4.15
C ASN A 114 -0.31 -10.96 4.55
N ASP A 115 -1.04 -10.60 5.62
CA ASP A 115 -2.23 -11.31 6.09
C ASP A 115 -3.35 -11.32 5.07
N ALA A 116 -3.64 -10.18 4.45
CA ALA A 116 -4.63 -10.09 3.37
C ALA A 116 -4.23 -10.98 2.19
N HIS A 117 -2.94 -10.99 1.84
CA HIS A 117 -2.38 -11.75 0.73
C HIS A 117 -2.07 -13.22 1.02
N LYS A 118 -2.34 -13.74 2.24
CA LYS A 118 -2.20 -15.17 2.56
C LYS A 118 -2.99 -16.07 1.62
N ILE A 119 -4.04 -15.53 0.99
CA ILE A 119 -4.82 -16.19 -0.05
C ILE A 119 -4.31 -15.68 -1.41
N TRP A 120 -3.09 -16.08 -1.80
CA TRP A 120 -2.66 -15.91 -3.19
C TRP A 120 -3.46 -16.87 -4.06
N LYS A 121 -4.55 -16.36 -4.63
CA LYS A 121 -5.11 -16.92 -5.85
C LYS A 121 -4.98 -15.81 -6.88
N PRO A 122 -4.16 -15.97 -7.95
CA PRO A 122 -4.37 -15.14 -9.10
C PRO A 122 -5.86 -15.29 -9.43
N PRO A 123 -6.65 -14.20 -9.49
CA PRO A 123 -7.89 -14.26 -10.25
C PRO A 123 -7.46 -14.89 -11.56
N SER A 124 -8.01 -16.04 -11.95
CA SER A 124 -7.72 -16.64 -13.24
C SER A 124 -7.74 -15.47 -14.21
N GLU A 125 -6.58 -15.09 -14.75
CA GLU A 125 -6.52 -14.14 -15.84
C GLU A 125 -7.57 -14.68 -16.79
N GLN A 126 -8.63 -13.90 -17.03
CA GLN A 126 -9.65 -14.28 -17.98
C GLN A 126 -8.88 -14.35 -19.29
N MET A 127 -8.32 -15.53 -19.58
CA MET A 127 -7.89 -15.86 -20.91
C MET A 127 -9.16 -15.64 -21.73
N PRO A 128 -9.13 -14.77 -22.74
CA PRO A 128 -10.27 -14.66 -23.64
C PRO A 128 -10.61 -16.08 -24.07
N ASP A 129 -11.89 -16.47 -23.96
CA ASP A 129 -12.34 -17.82 -24.29
C ASP A 129 -11.90 -18.15 -25.73
N GLU A 130 -10.75 -18.83 -25.87
CA GLU A 130 -10.34 -19.49 -27.11
C GLU A 130 -11.15 -20.78 -27.25
N GLU A 131 -12.48 -20.69 -27.26
CA GLU A 131 -13.36 -21.79 -27.60
C GLU A 131 -14.66 -21.25 -28.23
N ALA A 132 -14.52 -20.58 -29.37
CA ALA A 132 -15.61 -20.39 -30.34
C ALA A 132 -15.19 -20.77 -31.78
N GLU A 133 -14.16 -21.61 -31.94
CA GLU A 133 -13.90 -22.32 -33.19
C GLU A 133 -13.88 -23.83 -32.93
N LYS A 134 -15.08 -24.43 -32.84
CA LYS A 134 -15.39 -25.80 -33.26
C LYS A 134 -16.87 -26.10 -33.03
N ASN A 135 -17.70 -25.72 -34.02
CA ASN A 135 -18.66 -26.60 -34.72
C ASN A 135 -19.62 -25.76 -35.58
#